data_AF-A0A661L6J2-F1
#
_entry.id   AF-A0A661L6J2-F1
#
_cell.length_a   1.000
_cell.length_b   1.000
_cell.length_c   1.000
_cell.angle_alpha   90.00
_cell.angle_beta   90.00
_cell.angle_gamma   90.00
#
_symmetry.space_group_name_H-M   'P 1'
#
loop_
_entity.id
_entity.type
_entity.pdbx_description
1 polymer ?
#
loop_
_entity_poly.entity_id
_entity_poly.type
_entity_poly.pdbx_seq_one_letter_code
_entity_poly.pdbx_strand_id
1 'polypeptide(L)' 'MQFALNLLSEEQVVVIPGGAFGPSGRECVRISCTVDQERLSEALDRMERFIRRLLVKGV' A
#
# COMPACT_ATOMS: atom_id res chain seq x y z
N MET A 1 -6.00 3.57 7.78
CA MET A 1 -7.03 2.60 7.31
C MET A 1 -7.41 2.86 5.87
N GLN A 2 -7.88 4.07 5.52
CA GLN A 2 -8.38 4.39 4.18
C GLN A 2 -7.39 4.11 3.05
N PHE A 3 -6.11 4.46 3.21
CA PHE A 3 -5.07 4.17 2.22
C PHE A 3 -5.02 2.68 1.84
N ALA A 4 -5.01 1.78 2.83
CA ALA A 4 -4.94 0.34 2.59
C ALA A 4 -6.18 -0.20 1.88
N LEU A 5 -7.37 0.31 2.22
CA LEU A 5 -8.62 -0.09 1.57
C LEU A 5 -8.69 0.39 0.12
N ASN A 6 -8.26 1.63 -0.16
CA ASN A 6 -8.24 2.17 -1.52
C ASN A 6 -7.20 1.44 -2.39
N LEU A 7 -6.01 1.19 -1.85
CA LEU A 7 -4.98 0.44 -2.55
C LEU A 7 -5.45 -0.99 -2.91
N LEU A 8 -6.15 -1.65 -1.98
CA LEU A 8 -6.78 -2.94 -2.24
C LEU A 8 -7.84 -2.83 -3.35
N SER A 9 -8.76 -1.88 -3.23
CA SER A 9 -9.86 -1.73 -4.18
C SER A 9 -9.38 -1.39 -5.59
N GLU A 10 -8.41 -0.48 -5.73
CA GLU A 10 -7.99 0.08 -7.01
C GLU A 10 -6.90 -0.74 -7.69
N GLU A 11 -5.94 -1.29 -6.94
CA GLU A 11 -4.78 -1.98 -7.51
C GLU A 11 -4.67 -3.46 -7.11
N GLN A 12 -5.62 -3.96 -6.31
CA GLN A 12 -5.63 -5.35 -5.81
C GLN A 12 -4.37 -5.68 -5.00
N VAL A 13 -3.84 -4.72 -4.24
CA VAL A 13 -2.68 -4.91 -3.35
C VAL A 13 -3.14 -4.81 -1.89
N VAL A 14 -3.00 -5.91 -1.15
CA VAL A 14 -3.32 -5.99 0.28
C VAL A 14 -2.09 -5.55 1.10
N VAL A 15 -2.32 -4.63 2.04
CA VAL A 15 -1.32 -4.22 3.05
C VAL A 15 -1.97 -4.16 4.43
N ILE A 16 -1.18 -4.27 5.50
CA ILE A 16 -1.70 -4.15 6.86
C ILE A 16 -1.54 -2.69 7.33
N PRO A 17 -2.62 -2.01 7.77
CA PRO A 17 -2.52 -0.68 8.35
C PRO A 17 -1.62 -0.69 9.60
N GLY A 18 -0.62 0.18 9.64
CA GLY A 18 0.36 0.20 10.74
C GLY A 18 -0.24 0.57 12.09
N GLY A 19 -1.39 1.27 12.11
CA GLY A 19 -2.16 1.55 13.32
C GLY A 19 -2.59 0.28 14.09
N ALA A 20 -2.64 -0.89 13.45
CA ALA A 20 -2.87 -2.17 14.13
C ALA A 20 -1.72 -2.58 15.07
N PHE A 21 -0.53 -1.99 14.90
CA PHE A 21 0.66 -2.23 15.73
C PHE A 21 0.90 -1.13 16.78
N GLY A 22 -0.03 -0.18 16.92
CA GLY A 22 0.04 0.89 17.91
C GLY A 22 0.11 2.30 17.31
N PRO A 23 0.08 3.34 18.16
CA PRO A 23 -0.02 4.73 17.73
C PRO A 23 1.11 5.18 16.80
N SER A 24 2.34 4.72 17.03
CA SER A 24 3.52 5.07 16.24
C SER A 24 3.45 4.59 14.79
N GLY A 25 2.57 3.63 14.47
CA GLY A 25 2.40 3.08 13.12
C GLY A 25 1.23 3.68 12.33
N ARG A 26 0.50 4.67 12.85
CA ARG A 26 -0.75 5.18 12.20
C ARG A 26 -0.56 5.64 10.75
N GLU A 27 0.58 6.25 10.46
CA GLU A 27 0.94 6.79 9.14
C GLU A 27 1.74 5.80 8.28
N CYS A 28 1.91 4.56 8.74
CA CYS A 28 2.67 3.53 8.05
C CYS A 28 1.76 2.37 7.61
N VAL A 29 2.28 1.55 6.70
CA VAL A 29 1.72 0.23 6.37
C VAL A 29 2.80 -0.84 6.51
N ARG A 30 2.39 -2.07 6.81
CA ARG A 30 3.27 -3.24 6.85
C ARG A 30 3.03 -4.09 5.61
N ILE A 31 4.13 -4.48 4.96
CA ILE A 31 4.15 -5.42 3.83
C ILE A 31 4.82 -6.73 4.23
N SER A 32 4.46 -7.82 3.57
CA SER A 32 5.11 -9.13 3.72
C SER A 32 6.04 -9.36 2.55
N CYS A 33 7.34 -9.52 2.80
CA CYS A 33 8.35 -9.83 1.79
C CYS A 33 8.66 -11.34 1.74
N THR A 34 7.61 -12.16 1.86
CA THR A 34 7.70 -13.63 1.97
C THR A 34 7.29 -14.36 0.70
N VAL A 35 6.86 -13.63 -0.33
CA VAL A 35 6.50 -14.15 -1.65
C VAL A 35 7.70 -14.03 -2.58
N ASP A 36 7.62 -14.64 -3.76
CA ASP A 36 8.64 -14.52 -4.79
C ASP A 36 8.85 -13.06 -5.23
N GLN A 37 10.05 -12.79 -5.76
CA GLN A 37 10.49 -11.45 -6.12
C GLN A 37 9.64 -10.83 -7.23
N GLU A 38 9.19 -11.64 -8.19
CA GLU A 38 8.36 -11.17 -9.31
C GLU A 38 7.03 -10.63 -8.79
N ARG A 39 6.35 -11.40 -7.93
CA ARG A 39 5.08 -11.00 -7.32
C ARG A 39 5.23 -9.80 -6.40
N LEU A 40 6.33 -9.71 -5.66
CA LEU A 40 6.62 -8.54 -4.83
C LEU A 40 6.86 -7.30 -5.70
N SER A 41 7.63 -7.43 -6.78
CA SER A 41 7.88 -6.34 -7.73
C SER A 41 6.57 -5.83 -8.35
N GLU A 42 5.71 -6.73 -8.80
CA GLU A 42 4.41 -6.37 -9.37
C GLU A 42 3.53 -5.59 -8.37
N ALA A 43 3.50 -6.03 -7.11
CA ALA A 43 2.76 -5.34 -6.06
C ALA A 43 3.31 -3.93 -5.78
N LEU A 44 4.63 -3.75 -5.84
CA LEU A 44 5.28 -2.45 -5.68
C LEU A 44 5.01 -1.53 -6.87
N ASP A 45 5.04 -2.03 -8.11
CA ASP A 45 4.72 -1.25 -9.32
C ASP A 45 3.26 -0.77 -9.30
N ARG A 46 2.34 -1.64 -8.87
CA ARG A 46 0.93 -1.31 -8.60
C ARG A 46 0.80 -0.19 -7.56
N MET A 47 1.51 -0.31 -6.45
CA MET A 47 1.51 0.70 -5.38
C MET A 47 2.09 2.04 -5.87
N GLU A 48 3.15 2.03 -6.67
CA GLU A 48 3.73 3.23 -7.27
C GLU A 48 2.69 3.96 -8.15
N ARG A 49 2.00 3.24 -9.05
CA ARG A 49 0.94 3.82 -9.88
C ARG A 49 -0.16 4.47 -9.05
N PHE A 50 -0.61 3.79 -8.00
CA PHE A 50 -1.62 4.34 -7.08
C PHE A 50 -1.14 5.64 -6.42
N ILE A 51 0.07 5.65 -5.87
CA ILE A 51 0.64 6.85 -5.22
C ILE A 51 0.78 7.99 -6.22
N ARG A 52 1.28 7.73 -7.43
CA ARG A 52 1.38 8.76 -8.49
C ARG A 52 0.03 9.37 -8.83
N ARG A 53 -1.05 8.56 -8.92
CA ARG A 53 -2.41 9.10 -9.15
C ARG A 53 -2.89 9.98 -8.01
N LEU A 54 -2.59 9.63 -6.76
CA LEU A 54 -2.96 10.45 -5.61
C LEU A 54 -2.24 11.81 -5.61
N LEU A 55 -0.95 11.82 -5.98
CA LEU A 55 -0.15 13.05 -6.07
C LEU A 55 -0.65 13.98 -7.19
N VAL A 56 -1.10 13.42 -8.32
CA VAL A 56 -1.64 14.22 -9.45
C VAL A 56 -3.02 14.79 -9.14
N LYS A 57 -3.85 14.10 -8.34
CA LYS A 57 -5.18 14.60 -7.93
C LYS A 57 -5.12 15.70 -6.86
N GLY A 58 -3.94 15.98 -6.30
CA GLY A 58 -3.74 16.96 -5.22
C GLY A 58 -3.40 18.38 -5.69
N VAL A 59 -3.56 18.69 -6.98
CA VAL A 59 -3.43 20.04 -7.57
C VAL A 59 -4.78 20.56 -8.01
#